data_AF-A0A4R8T663-F1
#
_entry.id   AF-A0A4R8T663-F1
#
_cell.length_a   1.000
_cell.length_b   1.000
_cell.length_c   1.000
_cell.angle_alpha   90.00
_cell.angle_beta   90.00
_cell.angle_gamma   90.00
#
_symmetry.space_group_name_H-M   'P 1'
#
loop_
_entity.id
_entity.type
_entity.pdbx_description
1 polymer ?
#
loop_
_entity_poly.entity_id
_entity_poly.type
_entity_poly.pdbx_seq_one_letter_code
_entity_poly.pdbx_strand_id
1 'polypeptide(L)'
;MISLKSTLLLALCAFATASPLPEQTLQRRQGSSDNIQPVDCGGERYSRRQLEEATAEGCRLYANSLQVGTSQYPHRFNNREGLIFASTGPFQEFPIIPSGNYSGRAPGPDRVVFDPDYRGRCSYVGAMTHTGADQRNGFVTCNETRRGGSGSSAAVSISPSGPLGVLLPLLSFMAFIA
;
A
#
# COMPACT_ATOMS: atom_id res chain seq x y z
N MET A 1 38.67 62.34 1.44
CA MET A 1 38.58 62.39 2.91
C MET A 1 37.30 61.67 3.33
N ILE A 2 37.40 60.71 4.27
CA ILE A 2 36.33 60.10 5.09
C ILE A 2 35.42 59.09 4.33
N SER A 3 35.09 57.89 4.80
CA SER A 3 35.54 57.00 5.89
C SER A 3 34.93 55.61 5.63
N LEU A 4 35.64 54.54 5.98
CA LEU A 4 35.09 53.19 6.18
C LEU A 4 33.93 53.22 7.20
N LYS A 5 32.92 52.34 7.04
CA LYS A 5 32.53 51.40 8.12
C LYS A 5 31.42 50.40 7.73
N SER A 6 31.71 49.14 8.08
CA SER A 6 30.81 48.07 8.50
C SER A 6 29.84 47.43 7.51
N THR A 7 30.35 46.35 6.92
CA THR A 7 29.65 45.07 6.72
C THR A 7 28.72 44.69 7.87
N LEU A 8 27.47 44.34 7.56
CA LEU A 8 26.70 43.37 8.35
C LEU A 8 25.83 42.50 7.41
N LEU A 9 26.40 41.37 7.00
CA LEU A 9 25.69 40.24 6.39
C LEU A 9 24.90 39.53 7.49
N LEU A 10 23.58 39.63 7.49
CA LEU A 10 22.72 38.85 8.38
C LEU A 10 22.31 37.55 7.66
N ALA A 11 23.12 36.50 7.80
CA ALA A 11 22.78 35.16 7.35
C ALA A 11 21.81 34.52 8.35
N LEU A 12 20.53 34.46 7.99
CA LEU A 12 19.49 33.80 8.77
C LEU A 12 19.44 32.31 8.38
N CYS A 13 20.22 31.46 9.04
CA CYS A 13 20.08 30.01 8.93
C CYS A 13 18.90 29.56 9.80
N ALA A 14 17.72 29.43 9.20
CA ALA A 14 16.59 28.76 9.83
C ALA A 14 16.82 27.24 9.78
N PHE A 15 17.26 26.65 10.89
CA PHE A 15 17.22 25.20 11.07
C PHE A 15 15.77 24.80 11.29
N ALA A 16 15.10 24.38 10.22
CA ALA A 16 13.79 23.76 10.32
C ALA A 16 13.95 22.39 10.99
N THR A 17 13.64 22.28 12.28
CA THR A 17 13.46 20.98 12.93
C THR A 17 12.15 20.40 12.43
N ALA A 18 12.22 19.52 11.44
CA ALA A 18 11.09 18.71 11.03
C ALA A 18 10.76 17.76 12.18
N SER A 19 9.71 18.05 12.94
CA SER A 19 9.11 17.09 13.85
C SER A 19 8.47 15.97 13.02
N PRO A 20 8.76 14.68 13.30
CA PRO A 20 8.06 13.59 12.64
C PRO A 20 6.57 13.73 12.94
N LEU A 21 5.77 13.94 11.89
CA LEU A 21 4.32 13.92 12.00
C LEU A 21 3.92 12.54 12.55
N PRO A 22 2.93 12.48 13.46
CA PRO A 22 2.39 11.21 13.90
C PRO A 22 1.94 10.44 12.67
N GLU A 23 2.55 9.28 12.46
CA GLU A 23 2.20 8.32 11.43
C GLU A 23 0.72 8.01 11.62
N GLN A 24 -0.12 8.66 10.82
CA GLN A 24 -1.53 8.33 10.70
C GLN A 24 -1.52 6.84 10.45
N THR A 25 -2.04 6.05 11.38
CA THR A 25 -2.28 4.63 11.19
C THR A 25 -3.24 4.52 10.02
N LEU A 26 -2.68 4.50 8.81
CA LEU A 26 -3.37 4.42 7.56
C LEU A 26 -4.02 3.05 7.57
N GLN A 27 -5.31 3.05 7.90
CA GLN A 27 -6.15 1.87 7.79
C GLN A 27 -5.89 1.27 6.42
N ARG A 28 -5.41 0.02 6.41
CA ARG A 28 -4.77 -0.59 5.25
C ARG A 28 -5.80 -0.75 4.12
N ARG A 29 -5.94 0.27 3.28
CA ARG A 29 -6.61 0.17 1.99
C ARG A 29 -5.73 -0.68 1.07
N GLN A 30 -6.35 -1.52 0.23
CA GLN A 30 -5.60 -2.17 -0.84
C GLN A 30 -4.89 -1.10 -1.69
N GLY A 31 -3.65 -1.36 -2.09
CA GLY A 31 -2.79 -0.41 -2.80
C GLY A 31 -3.42 0.06 -4.11
N SER A 32 -3.26 1.33 -4.44
CA SER A 32 -3.72 1.88 -5.73
C SER A 32 -2.75 1.51 -6.87
N SER A 33 -3.05 1.92 -8.10
CA SER A 33 -2.18 1.72 -9.28
C SER A 33 -0.68 2.04 -9.06
N ASP A 34 -0.33 2.91 -8.12
CA ASP A 34 1.06 3.28 -7.81
C ASP A 34 1.79 2.23 -6.94
N ASN A 35 1.06 1.33 -6.27
CA ASN A 35 1.60 0.31 -5.38
C ASN A 35 0.72 -0.96 -5.34
N ILE A 36 0.39 -1.53 -6.51
CA ILE A 36 -0.42 -2.75 -6.57
C ILE A 36 0.37 -3.90 -5.92
N GLN A 37 -0.21 -4.54 -4.90
CA GLN A 37 0.31 -5.76 -4.29
C GLN A 37 -0.38 -6.99 -4.90
N PRO A 38 0.31 -8.14 -5.02
CA PRO A 38 -0.36 -9.38 -5.38
C PRO A 38 -1.44 -9.72 -4.35
N VAL A 39 -2.53 -10.36 -4.77
CA VAL A 39 -3.67 -10.68 -3.90
C VAL A 39 -3.99 -12.17 -3.89
N ASP A 40 -4.59 -12.62 -2.79
CA ASP A 40 -5.17 -13.95 -2.60
C ASP A 40 -6.69 -13.80 -2.42
N CYS A 41 -7.45 -14.31 -3.37
CA CYS A 41 -8.90 -14.23 -3.46
C CYS A 41 -9.49 -15.60 -3.11
N GLY A 42 -9.58 -15.92 -1.82
CA GLY A 42 -10.15 -17.18 -1.35
C GLY A 42 -9.38 -18.43 -1.79
N GLY A 43 -8.05 -18.31 -1.96
CA GLY A 43 -7.16 -19.38 -2.40
C GLY A 43 -6.60 -19.19 -3.82
N GLU A 44 -7.27 -18.39 -4.65
CA GLU A 44 -6.76 -18.04 -5.99
C GLU A 44 -5.79 -16.86 -5.89
N ARG A 45 -4.59 -16.97 -6.50
CA ARG A 45 -3.55 -15.94 -6.38
C ARG A 45 -3.36 -15.18 -7.67
N TYR A 46 -3.50 -13.86 -7.58
CA TYR A 46 -3.25 -12.96 -8.69
C TYR A 46 -1.98 -12.16 -8.48
N SER A 47 -1.09 -12.24 -9.46
CA SER A 47 0.10 -11.40 -9.53
C SER A 47 -0.26 -9.93 -9.79
N ARG A 48 0.67 -9.03 -9.48
CA ARG A 48 0.57 -7.60 -9.85
C ARG A 48 0.21 -7.43 -11.32
N ARG A 49 0.89 -8.16 -12.21
CA ARG A 49 0.69 -8.07 -13.65
C ARG A 49 -0.74 -8.44 -14.06
N GLN A 50 -1.31 -9.50 -13.48
CA GLN A 50 -2.70 -9.88 -13.78
C GLN A 50 -3.70 -8.82 -13.31
N LEU A 51 -3.44 -8.19 -12.15
CA LEU A 51 -4.26 -7.10 -11.64
C LEU A 51 -4.18 -5.87 -12.56
N GLU A 52 -2.98 -5.53 -13.02
CA GLU A 52 -2.74 -4.43 -13.98
C GLU A 52 -3.42 -4.69 -15.31
N GLU A 53 -3.27 -5.88 -15.89
CA GLU A 53 -3.85 -6.25 -17.19
C GLU A 53 -5.39 -6.29 -17.14
N ALA A 54 -5.98 -6.88 -16.10
CA ALA A 54 -7.43 -6.90 -15.92
C ALA A 54 -7.99 -5.49 -15.70
N THR A 55 -7.31 -4.66 -14.90
CA THR A 55 -7.71 -3.26 -14.68
C THR A 55 -7.60 -2.45 -15.96
N ALA A 56 -6.50 -2.59 -16.71
CA ALA A 56 -6.29 -1.89 -17.96
C ALA A 56 -7.39 -2.24 -18.98
N GLU A 57 -7.78 -3.52 -19.08
CA GLU A 57 -8.87 -3.94 -19.94
C GLU A 57 -10.23 -3.38 -19.50
N GLY A 58 -10.53 -3.43 -18.20
CA GLY A 58 -11.73 -2.81 -17.64
C GLY A 58 -11.78 -1.30 -17.92
N CYS A 59 -10.69 -0.59 -17.67
CA CYS A 59 -10.56 0.84 -17.98
C CYS A 59 -10.75 1.14 -19.47
N ARG A 60 -10.15 0.32 -20.36
CA ARG A 60 -10.29 0.47 -21.81
C ARG A 60 -11.74 0.30 -22.24
N LEU A 61 -12.42 -0.75 -21.79
CA LEU A 61 -13.82 -1.00 -22.11
C LEU A 61 -14.72 0.12 -21.59
N TYR A 62 -14.53 0.55 -20.33
CA TYR A 62 -15.28 1.65 -19.73
C TYR A 62 -15.11 2.96 -20.51
N ALA A 63 -13.87 3.35 -20.85
CA ALA A 63 -13.58 4.58 -21.59
C ALA A 63 -14.20 4.59 -23.00
N ASN A 64 -14.38 3.42 -23.61
CA ASN A 64 -15.01 3.27 -24.91
C ASN A 64 -16.53 3.00 -24.84
N SER A 65 -17.13 3.02 -23.65
CA SER A 65 -18.54 2.63 -23.44
C SER A 65 -18.87 1.24 -24.01
N LEU A 66 -17.93 0.30 -23.89
CA LEU A 66 -18.08 -1.08 -24.34
C LEU A 66 -18.24 -2.03 -23.15
N GLN A 67 -18.95 -3.13 -23.37
CA GLN A 67 -19.15 -4.19 -22.38
C GLN A 67 -19.00 -5.57 -23.02
N VAL A 68 -18.56 -6.56 -22.24
CA VAL A 68 -18.34 -7.93 -22.66
C VAL A 68 -19.03 -8.93 -21.72
N GLY A 69 -19.44 -10.07 -22.28
CA GLY A 69 -20.15 -11.12 -21.55
C GLY A 69 -21.62 -10.80 -21.27
N THR A 70 -22.35 -11.82 -20.83
CA THR A 70 -23.80 -11.71 -20.55
C THR A 70 -24.11 -10.82 -19.36
N SER A 71 -23.17 -10.71 -18.41
CA SER A 71 -23.24 -9.82 -17.26
C SER A 71 -22.76 -8.39 -17.56
N GLN A 72 -22.38 -8.10 -18.80
CA GLN A 72 -22.06 -6.75 -19.28
C GLN A 72 -20.93 -6.06 -18.50
N TYR A 73 -19.74 -6.67 -18.45
CA TYR A 73 -18.58 -6.10 -17.78
C TYR A 73 -17.77 -5.16 -18.70
N PRO A 74 -17.15 -4.08 -18.19
CA PRO A 74 -17.25 -3.60 -16.81
C PRO A 74 -18.62 -2.98 -16.53
N HIS A 75 -19.01 -2.98 -15.27
CA HIS A 75 -20.20 -2.26 -14.82
C HIS A 75 -19.99 -1.69 -13.42
N ARG A 76 -20.91 -0.81 -13.02
CA ARG A 76 -20.85 -0.13 -11.73
C ARG A 76 -20.89 -1.13 -10.59
N PHE A 77 -19.96 -0.98 -9.65
CA PHE A 77 -19.98 -1.65 -8.37
C PHE A 77 -20.52 -0.69 -7.30
N ASN A 78 -21.61 -1.07 -6.64
CA ASN A 78 -22.29 -0.20 -5.68
C ASN A 78 -21.73 -0.28 -4.25
N ASN A 79 -20.86 -1.27 -3.98
CA ASN A 79 -20.26 -1.49 -2.67
C ASN A 79 -21.27 -1.52 -1.51
N ARG A 80 -22.34 -2.32 -1.64
CA ARG A 80 -23.40 -2.42 -0.62
C ARG A 80 -22.92 -3.15 0.64
N GLU A 81 -21.84 -3.92 0.49
CA GLU A 81 -21.15 -4.66 1.52
C GLU A 81 -20.24 -3.76 2.38
N GLY A 82 -19.94 -2.54 1.94
CA GLY A 82 -19.09 -1.61 2.68
C GLY A 82 -17.60 -1.99 2.67
N LEU A 83 -17.13 -2.62 1.59
CA LEU A 83 -15.71 -2.97 1.41
C LEU A 83 -14.84 -1.70 1.35
N ILE A 84 -13.62 -1.80 1.87
CA ILE A 84 -12.68 -0.69 1.95
C ILE A 84 -11.65 -0.78 0.83
N PHE A 85 -11.65 0.21 -0.06
CA PHE A 85 -10.72 0.33 -1.20
C PHE A 85 -9.83 1.58 -1.10
N ALA A 86 -8.88 1.72 -2.02
CA ALA A 86 -7.98 2.87 -2.07
C ALA A 86 -8.73 4.21 -2.20
N SER A 87 -9.80 4.27 -3.00
CA SER A 87 -10.64 5.46 -3.22
C SER A 87 -12.04 5.31 -2.61
N THR A 88 -12.84 6.37 -2.69
CA THR A 88 -14.27 6.38 -2.30
C THR A 88 -15.20 6.08 -3.47
N GLY A 89 -14.67 5.82 -4.66
CA GLY A 89 -15.43 5.62 -5.89
C GLY A 89 -15.86 6.94 -6.55
N PRO A 90 -16.69 6.87 -7.61
CA PRO A 90 -17.50 5.73 -8.03
C PRO A 90 -16.67 4.54 -8.55
N PHE A 91 -17.12 3.32 -8.26
CA PHE A 91 -16.40 2.11 -8.64
C PHE A 91 -17.00 1.43 -9.87
N GLN A 92 -16.13 0.80 -10.63
CA GLN A 92 -16.44 -0.21 -11.63
C GLN A 92 -15.80 -1.54 -11.21
N GLU A 93 -16.43 -2.65 -11.58
CA GLU A 93 -15.86 -3.98 -11.43
C GLU A 93 -15.61 -4.65 -12.78
N PHE A 94 -14.55 -5.45 -12.84
CA PHE A 94 -14.23 -6.27 -14.01
C PHE A 94 -13.68 -7.64 -13.58
N PRO A 95 -14.06 -8.74 -14.25
CA PRO A 95 -13.58 -10.07 -13.88
C PRO A 95 -12.07 -10.19 -14.06
N ILE A 96 -11.43 -10.84 -13.09
CA ILE A 96 -10.06 -11.31 -13.18
C ILE A 96 -10.08 -12.84 -13.12
N ILE A 97 -9.34 -13.48 -14.01
CA ILE A 97 -9.34 -14.94 -14.16
C ILE A 97 -7.91 -15.44 -14.39
N PRO A 98 -7.55 -16.66 -13.96
CA PRO A 98 -6.17 -17.15 -14.03
C PRO A 98 -5.64 -17.27 -15.46
N SER A 99 -6.54 -17.47 -16.43
CA SER A 99 -6.24 -17.70 -17.85
C SER A 99 -6.06 -16.40 -18.67
N GLY A 100 -5.81 -15.26 -18.02
CA GLY A 100 -5.58 -13.97 -18.67
C GLY A 100 -6.84 -13.10 -18.78
N ASN A 101 -6.90 -12.19 -19.75
CA ASN A 101 -8.01 -11.24 -19.85
C ASN A 101 -9.37 -11.93 -20.04
N TYR A 102 -10.37 -11.41 -19.35
CA TYR A 102 -11.75 -11.81 -19.50
C TYR A 102 -12.32 -11.36 -20.84
N SER A 103 -12.94 -12.30 -21.56
CA SER A 103 -13.45 -12.09 -22.93
C SER A 103 -14.95 -12.36 -23.07
N GLY A 104 -15.69 -12.42 -21.95
CA GLY A 104 -17.14 -12.69 -21.96
C GLY A 104 -17.57 -14.12 -21.62
N ARG A 105 -16.65 -14.99 -21.17
CA ARG A 105 -16.98 -16.35 -20.68
C ARG A 105 -17.64 -16.31 -19.29
N ALA A 106 -17.73 -17.44 -18.60
CA ALA A 106 -18.08 -17.44 -17.18
C ALA A 106 -17.06 -16.55 -16.41
N PRO A 107 -17.50 -15.53 -15.65
CA PRO A 107 -16.59 -14.56 -15.04
C PRO A 107 -15.82 -15.10 -13.82
N GLY A 108 -16.21 -16.26 -13.28
CA GLY A 108 -15.67 -16.75 -12.01
C GLY A 108 -16.08 -15.87 -10.82
N PRO A 109 -15.50 -16.11 -9.63
CA PRO A 109 -15.88 -15.41 -8.40
C PRO A 109 -15.14 -14.07 -8.18
N ASP A 110 -14.04 -13.83 -8.90
CA ASP A 110 -13.08 -12.78 -8.55
C ASP A 110 -13.19 -11.54 -9.46
N ARG A 111 -13.02 -10.36 -8.87
CA ARG A 111 -13.14 -9.07 -9.56
C ARG A 111 -11.98 -8.16 -9.17
N VAL A 112 -11.43 -7.44 -10.15
CA VAL A 112 -10.75 -6.17 -9.88
C VAL A 112 -11.81 -5.07 -9.73
N VAL A 113 -11.53 -4.13 -8.84
CA VAL A 113 -12.30 -2.93 -8.61
C VAL A 113 -11.44 -1.75 -9.01
N PHE A 114 -11.97 -0.91 -9.90
CA PHE A 114 -11.28 0.28 -10.38
C PHE A 114 -12.17 1.51 -10.26
N ASP A 115 -11.53 2.65 -10.10
CA ASP A 115 -12.15 3.97 -10.08
C ASP A 115 -11.75 4.69 -11.36
N PRO A 116 -12.70 5.03 -12.25
CA PRO A 116 -12.40 5.67 -13.53
C PRO A 116 -11.71 7.05 -13.44
N ASP A 117 -11.81 7.74 -12.30
CA ASP A 117 -11.32 9.12 -12.15
C ASP A 117 -10.49 9.33 -10.86
N TYR A 118 -9.96 8.25 -10.28
CA TYR A 118 -9.12 8.39 -9.10
C TYR A 118 -7.85 9.18 -9.41
N ARG A 119 -7.76 10.39 -8.84
CA ARG A 119 -6.67 11.35 -9.08
C ARG A 119 -6.52 11.70 -10.57
N GLY A 120 -7.64 11.81 -11.29
CA GLY A 120 -7.68 12.22 -12.70
C GLY A 120 -7.33 11.11 -13.69
N ARG A 121 -7.36 9.84 -13.28
CA ARG A 121 -7.11 8.69 -14.16
C ARG A 121 -7.85 7.44 -13.70
N CYS A 122 -8.11 6.54 -14.65
CA CYS A 122 -8.64 5.21 -14.34
C CYS A 122 -7.59 4.39 -13.58
N SER A 123 -7.94 3.97 -12.36
CA SER A 123 -6.98 3.34 -11.43
C SER A 123 -7.54 2.11 -10.76
N TYR A 124 -6.68 1.10 -10.57
CA TYR A 124 -6.95 0.00 -9.65
C TYR A 124 -7.08 0.56 -8.23
N VAL A 125 -8.12 0.14 -7.51
CA VAL A 125 -8.37 0.53 -6.11
C VAL A 125 -8.57 -0.67 -5.19
N GLY A 126 -8.72 -1.87 -5.75
CA GLY A 126 -8.80 -3.10 -4.98
C GLY A 126 -9.25 -4.32 -5.78
N ALA A 127 -9.35 -5.46 -5.10
CA ALA A 127 -9.89 -6.70 -5.62
C ALA A 127 -10.79 -7.36 -4.58
N MET A 128 -11.83 -8.04 -5.08
CA MET A 128 -12.85 -8.69 -4.27
C MET A 128 -13.23 -10.06 -4.84
N THR A 129 -13.80 -10.91 -4.02
CA THR A 129 -14.21 -12.27 -4.39
C THR A 129 -15.54 -12.66 -3.75
N HIS A 130 -16.32 -13.47 -4.46
CA HIS A 130 -17.45 -14.18 -3.86
C HIS A 130 -17.00 -15.30 -2.90
N THR A 131 -15.76 -15.79 -3.03
CA THR A 131 -15.25 -16.89 -2.24
C THR A 131 -15.09 -16.47 -0.78
N GLY A 132 -15.83 -17.12 0.11
CA GLY A 132 -15.83 -16.79 1.55
C GLY A 132 -16.76 -15.65 1.94
N ALA A 133 -17.63 -15.17 1.05
CA ALA A 133 -18.68 -14.24 1.41
C ALA A 133 -19.88 -14.96 2.06
N ASP A 134 -20.44 -14.36 3.11
CA ASP A 134 -21.58 -14.92 3.86
C ASP A 134 -22.89 -14.94 3.04
N GLN A 135 -23.00 -14.03 2.08
CA GLN A 135 -24.18 -13.91 1.21
C GLN A 135 -23.89 -14.52 -0.15
N ARG A 136 -24.90 -15.19 -0.73
CA ARG A 136 -24.80 -15.88 -2.04
C ARG A 136 -24.21 -15.01 -3.17
N ASN A 137 -24.51 -13.71 -3.16
CA ASN A 137 -24.02 -12.76 -4.16
C ASN A 137 -23.12 -11.68 -3.53
N GLY A 138 -22.72 -11.86 -2.28
CA GLY A 138 -21.89 -10.90 -1.57
C GLY A 138 -20.44 -11.02 -1.97
N PHE A 139 -19.68 -9.97 -1.68
CA PHE A 139 -18.25 -9.93 -1.88
C PHE A 139 -17.50 -9.75 -0.56
N VAL A 140 -16.30 -10.31 -0.49
CA VAL A 140 -15.28 -9.96 0.50
C VAL A 140 -14.03 -9.47 -0.22
N THR A 141 -13.24 -8.64 0.45
CA THR A 141 -11.98 -8.12 -0.10
C THR A 141 -10.94 -9.23 -0.22
N CYS A 142 -10.20 -9.28 -1.33
CA CYS A 142 -9.06 -10.19 -1.46
C CYS A 142 -7.89 -9.76 -0.56
N ASN A 143 -7.09 -10.70 -0.09
CA ASN A 143 -5.99 -10.40 0.82
C ASN A 143 -4.72 -10.02 0.07
N GLU A 144 -4.16 -8.83 0.35
CA GLU A 144 -2.84 -8.48 -0.19
C GLU A 144 -1.75 -9.39 0.40
N THR A 145 -1.10 -10.15 -0.47
CA THR A 145 0.05 -10.99 -0.14
C THR A 145 1.33 -10.17 -0.27
N ARG A 146 1.74 -9.53 0.83
CA ARG A 146 3.05 -8.83 0.83
C ARG A 146 4.15 -9.88 0.67
N ARG A 147 5.02 -9.70 -0.33
CA ARG A 147 6.34 -10.36 -0.32
C ARG A 147 7.20 -9.65 0.74
N GLY A 148 7.22 -10.20 1.95
CA GLY A 148 8.12 -9.74 3.04
C GLY A 148 7.65 -8.46 3.73
N GLY A 149 6.94 -8.63 4.83
CA GLY A 149 6.47 -7.52 5.65
C GLY A 149 5.25 -7.92 6.47
N SER A 150 5.37 -9.04 7.18
CA SER A 150 4.50 -9.31 8.32
C SER A 150 4.78 -8.19 9.31
N GLY A 151 3.87 -7.22 9.39
CA GLY A 151 3.82 -6.27 10.50
C GLY A 151 3.43 -7.02 11.77
N SER A 152 4.31 -7.91 12.23
CA SER A 152 4.38 -8.28 13.63
C SER A 152 5.14 -7.15 14.29
N SER A 153 4.41 -6.21 14.88
CA SER A 153 4.97 -5.32 15.89
C SER A 153 5.39 -6.19 17.08
N ALA A 154 6.54 -6.85 16.97
CA ALA A 154 7.22 -7.43 18.11
C ALA A 154 7.65 -6.25 18.97
N ALA A 155 6.89 -6.00 20.03
CA ALA A 155 7.27 -5.07 21.07
C ALA A 155 8.68 -5.46 21.56
N VAL A 156 9.66 -4.61 21.23
CA VAL A 156 10.99 -4.68 21.85
C VAL A 156 10.78 -4.41 23.33
N SER A 157 10.72 -5.49 24.09
CA SER A 157 10.61 -5.47 25.54
C SER A 157 12.00 -5.14 26.09
N ILE A 158 12.30 -3.85 26.26
CA ILE A 158 13.49 -3.42 27.00
C ILE A 158 13.25 -3.80 28.47
N SER A 159 13.88 -4.88 28.91
CA SER A 159 13.95 -5.25 30.32
C SER A 159 15.15 -4.53 30.96
N PRO A 160 14.96 -3.74 32.03
CA PRO A 160 16.07 -3.27 32.85
C PRO A 160 16.21 -4.20 34.05
N SER A 161 17.25 -5.02 34.10
CA SER A 161 17.66 -5.70 35.34
C SER A 161 19.02 -6.35 35.17
N GLY A 162 20.00 -5.94 35.99
CA GLY A 162 21.23 -6.71 36.18
C GLY A 162 22.49 -5.88 36.46
N PRO A 163 23.02 -5.88 37.70
CA PRO A 163 24.14 -5.04 38.12
C PRO A 163 25.50 -5.75 38.11
N LEU A 164 26.56 -4.96 38.37
CA LEU A 164 27.88 -5.35 38.88
C LEU A 164 28.81 -6.13 37.93
N GLY A 165 29.63 -5.40 37.18
CA GLY A 165 30.87 -5.87 36.57
C GLY A 165 32.07 -5.16 37.19
N VAL A 166 32.73 -5.84 38.12
CA VAL A 166 34.00 -5.45 38.76
C VAL A 166 35.06 -5.25 37.68
N LEU A 167 35.64 -4.05 37.62
CA LEU A 167 36.69 -3.71 36.67
C LEU A 167 37.98 -3.45 37.46
N LEU A 168 38.94 -4.36 37.33
CA LEU A 168 40.39 -4.24 37.56
C LEU A 168 40.98 -5.66 37.41
N PRO A 169 42.27 -5.85 37.09
CA PRO A 169 43.32 -4.86 36.81
C PRO A 169 44.06 -5.14 35.48
N LEU A 170 44.93 -4.22 35.07
CA LEU A 170 46.24 -4.46 34.43
C LEU A 170 46.67 -3.18 33.70
N LEU A 171 47.48 -2.34 34.35
CA LEU A 171 48.50 -1.64 33.58
C LEU A 171 49.80 -1.62 34.37
N SER A 172 50.81 -2.06 33.64
CA SER A 172 52.13 -2.47 34.08
C SER A 172 52.93 -1.29 34.61
N PHE A 173 53.63 -1.56 35.70
CA PHE A 173 54.88 -0.95 36.09
C PHE A 173 55.81 -0.76 34.87
N MET A 174 56.31 0.46 34.67
CA MET A 174 57.65 0.69 34.13
C MET A 174 58.38 1.62 35.10
N ALA A 175 59.43 1.06 35.70
CA ALA A 175 60.39 1.66 36.62
C ALA A 175 61.16 2.82 35.94
N PHE A 176 61.42 3.93 36.66
CA PHE A 176 62.74 4.38 37.14
C PHE A 176 63.89 4.21 36.11
N ILE A 177 64.69 5.23 35.79
CA ILE A 177 65.79 5.78 36.62
C ILE A 177 66.31 7.10 36.00
N ALA A 178 66.74 8.02 36.90
CA ALA A 178 67.67 9.16 36.79
C ALA A 178 67.24 10.43 36.02
#